data_AF-A0A953ED59-F1
#
_entry.id   AF-A0A953ED59-F1
#
_cell.length_a   1.000
_cell.length_b   1.000
_cell.length_c   1.000
_cell.angle_alpha   90.00
_cell.angle_beta   90.00
_cell.angle_gamma   90.00
#
_symmetry.space_group_name_H-M   'P 1'
#
loop_
_entity.id
_entity.type
_entity.pdbx_description
1 polymer ?
#
loop_
_entity_poly.entity_id
_entity_poly.type
_entity_poly.pdbx_seq_one_letter_code
_entity_poly.pdbx_strand_id
1 'polypeptide(L)' 'MGDNHEQPDGPDLTRGIPLADLPDGGMLAGRVGDEAVLLARRGEEVFAIGATCTHYGGPLAEGLVVGE' A
#
# COMPACT_ATOMS: atom_id res chain seq x y z
N MET A 1 18.84 13.85 13.45
CA MET A 1 18.64 14.65 12.23
C MET A 1 17.89 13.79 11.23
N GLY A 2 16.66 14.16 10.87
CA GLY A 2 15.99 13.61 9.68
C GLY A 2 14.64 12.94 9.94
N ASP A 3 13.80 13.51 10.80
CA ASP A 3 12.36 13.30 10.83
C ASP A 3 11.75 13.94 9.57
N ASN A 4 12.04 13.32 8.42
CA ASN A 4 11.37 13.61 7.18
C ASN A 4 10.01 12.93 7.25
N HIS A 5 9.03 13.66 7.80
CA HIS A 5 7.61 13.35 7.68
C HIS A 5 7.20 13.60 6.22
N GLU A 6 7.80 12.85 5.30
CA GLU A 6 7.40 12.82 3.90
C GLU A 6 5.98 12.25 3.92
N GLN A 7 5.01 13.04 3.45
CA GLN A 7 3.64 12.53 3.36
C GLN A 7 3.69 11.25 2.54
N PRO A 8 3.07 10.15 2.98
CA PRO A 8 3.13 8.91 2.24
C PRO A 8 2.64 9.14 0.81
N ASP A 9 3.55 8.99 -0.14
CA ASP A 9 3.30 9.22 -1.55
C ASP A 9 2.19 8.27 -2.05
N GLY A 10 1.38 8.77 -2.98
CA GLY A 10 0.33 7.98 -3.64
C GLY A 10 -1.09 8.52 -3.45
N PRO A 11 -2.10 7.82 -4.00
CA PRO A 11 -3.49 8.25 -3.97
C PRO A 11 -4.08 8.21 -2.56
N ASP A 12 -5.03 9.12 -2.30
CA ASP A 12 -5.88 9.06 -1.11
C ASP A 12 -6.91 7.93 -1.26
N LEU A 13 -6.67 6.82 -0.57
CA LEU A 13 -7.46 5.60 -0.68
C LEU A 13 -8.87 5.76 -0.08
N THR A 14 -9.11 6.80 0.73
CA THR A 14 -10.47 7.11 1.23
C THR A 14 -11.41 7.59 0.12
N ARG A 15 -10.83 8.06 -1.00
CA ARG A 15 -11.56 8.46 -2.21
C ARG A 15 -11.87 7.28 -3.13
N GLY A 16 -11.31 6.11 -2.84
CA GLY A 16 -11.29 4.97 -3.72
C GLY A 16 -10.34 5.15 -4.90
N ILE A 17 -10.06 4.04 -5.58
CA ILE A 17 -9.30 4.00 -6.84
C ILE A 17 -10.08 3.15 -7.85
N PRO A 18 -9.86 3.34 -9.16
CA PRO A 18 -10.32 2.39 -10.16
C PRO A 18 -9.78 0.99 -9.86
N LEU A 19 -10.65 -0.03 -9.90
CA LEU A 19 -10.21 -1.42 -9.68
C LEU A 19 -9.18 -1.88 -10.73
N ALA A 20 -9.18 -1.28 -11.92
CA ALA A 20 -8.18 -1.53 -12.96
C ALA A 20 -6.76 -1.11 -12.56
N ASP A 21 -6.62 -0.15 -11.63
CA ASP A 21 -5.33 0.30 -11.12
C ASP A 21 -4.77 -0.65 -10.05
N LEU A 22 -5.58 -1.61 -9.58
CA LEU A 22 -5.19 -2.71 -8.70
C LEU A 22 -5.52 -4.05 -9.40
N PRO A 23 -4.67 -4.51 -10.34
CA PRO A 23 -4.87 -5.78 -11.01
C PRO A 23 -4.81 -6.96 -10.03
N ASP A 24 -5.31 -8.11 -10.45
CA ASP A 24 -5.20 -9.33 -9.65
C ASP A 24 -3.72 -9.69 -9.38
N GLY A 25 -3.41 -10.06 -8.14
CA GLY A 25 -2.04 -10.24 -7.64
C GLY A 25 -1.25 -8.94 -7.48
N GLY A 26 -1.86 -7.78 -7.78
CA GLY A 26 -1.23 -6.48 -7.72
C GLY A 26 -1.13 -5.92 -6.30
N MET A 27 -0.21 -4.97 -6.16
CA MET A 27 -0.05 -4.13 -4.98
C MET A 27 -0.07 -2.66 -5.38
N LEU A 28 -0.61 -1.81 -4.50
CA LEU A 28 -0.61 -0.36 -4.69
C LEU A 28 -0.40 0.34 -3.35
N ALA A 29 0.63 1.20 -3.27
CA ALA A 29 0.84 2.08 -2.13
C ALA A 29 -0.01 3.36 -2.29
N GLY A 30 -0.59 3.81 -1.19
CA GLY A 30 -1.30 5.08 -1.09
C GLY A 30 -1.40 5.52 0.36
N ARG A 31 -2.37 6.38 0.65
CA ARG A 31 -2.54 6.94 2.00
C ARG A 31 -3.98 6.94 2.47
N VAL A 32 -4.15 6.90 3.79
CA VAL A 32 -5.41 7.15 4.49
C VAL A 32 -5.12 8.19 5.56
N GLY A 33 -5.55 9.44 5.34
CA GLY A 33 -5.09 10.56 6.16
C GLY A 33 -3.59 10.76 6.03
N ASP A 34 -2.88 10.65 7.15
CA ASP A 34 -1.42 10.74 7.26
C ASP A 34 -0.72 9.37 7.29
N GLU A 35 -1.49 8.27 7.26
CA GLU A 35 -0.96 6.91 7.33
C GLU A 35 -0.65 6.34 5.94
N ALA A 36 0.51 5.71 5.82
CA ALA A 36 0.93 4.99 4.63
C ALA A 36 0.24 3.61 4.58
N VAL A 37 -0.49 3.31 3.50
CA VAL A 37 -1.27 2.07 3.36
C VAL A 37 -0.93 1.36 2.06
N LEU A 38 -0.76 0.04 2.14
CA LEU A 38 -0.60 -0.84 1.00
C LEU A 38 -1.91 -1.59 0.76
N LEU A 39 -2.44 -1.47 -0.45
CA LEU A 39 -3.48 -2.36 -0.97
C LEU A 39 -2.84 -3.56 -1.65
N ALA A 40 -3.41 -4.74 -1.43
CA ALA A 40 -3.10 -5.96 -2.18
C ALA A 40 -4.40 -6.62 -2.64
N ARG A 41 -4.41 -7.18 -3.85
CA ARG A 41 -5.58 -7.87 -4.39
C ARG A 41 -5.30 -9.34 -4.64
N ARG A 42 -6.27 -10.19 -4.28
CA ARG A 42 -6.29 -11.63 -4.54
C ARG A 42 -7.66 -12.03 -5.09
N GLY A 43 -7.75 -12.28 -6.38
CA GLY A 43 -9.02 -12.55 -7.07
C GLY A 43 -10.00 -11.38 -6.93
N GLU A 44 -11.07 -11.59 -6.18
CA GLU A 44 -12.09 -10.57 -5.89
C GLU A 44 -11.86 -9.86 -4.53
N GLU A 45 -10.93 -10.35 -3.72
CA GLU A 45 -10.66 -9.80 -2.39
C GLU A 45 -9.57 -8.72 -2.45
N VAL A 46 -9.79 -7.67 -1.65
CA VAL A 46 -8.84 -6.57 -1.46
C VAL A 46 -8.47 -6.49 0.01
N PHE A 47 -7.17 -6.46 0.28
CA PHE A 47 -6.59 -6.34 1.61
C PHE A 47 -5.90 -4.99 1.75
N ALA A 48 -5.90 -4.43 2.96
CA ALA A 48 -5.21 -3.20 3.29
C ALA A 48 -4.39 -3.40 4.57
N ILE A 49 -3.11 -3.05 4.51
CA ILE A 49 -2.18 -3.07 5.66
C ILE A 49 -1.34 -1.79 5.69
N GLY A 50 -0.64 -1.51 6.79
CA GLY A 50 0.36 -0.44 6.81
C GLY A 50 1.45 -0.69 5.76
N ALA A 51 1.87 0.35 5.04
CA ALA A 51 2.80 0.21 3.90
C ALA A 51 4.26 -0.03 4.29
N THR A 52 4.58 0.03 5.58
CA THR A 52 5.94 -0.07 6.10
C THR A 52 6.12 -1.37 6.88
N CYS A 53 7.19 -2.11 6.58
CA CYS A 53 7.55 -3.29 7.34
C CYS A 53 7.84 -2.92 8.80
N THR A 54 7.13 -3.53 9.74
CA THR A 54 7.28 -3.26 11.18
C THR A 54 8.64 -3.65 11.75
N HIS A 55 9.43 -4.44 11.01
CA HIS A 55 10.73 -4.93 11.45
C HIS A 55 11.87 -3.94 11.14
N TYR A 56 12.10 -3.66 9.85
CA TYR A 56 13.22 -2.82 9.40
C TYR A 56 12.79 -1.54 8.66
N GLY A 57 11.49 -1.22 8.63
CA GLY A 57 11.01 0.02 8.03
C GLY A 57 11.01 0.06 6.49
N GLY A 58 11.28 -1.06 5.83
CA GLY A 58 11.29 -1.12 4.36
C GLY A 58 9.89 -0.93 3.74
N PRO A 59 9.80 -0.35 2.54
CA PRO A 59 8.53 -0.18 1.82
C PRO A 59 8.01 -1.52 1.32
N LEU A 60 6.82 -1.94 1.78
CA LEU A 60 6.24 -3.23 1.41
C LEU A 60 5.84 -3.31 -0.07
N ALA A 61 5.58 -2.16 -0.70
CA ALA A 61 5.23 -2.07 -2.12
C ALA A 61 6.36 -2.53 -3.06
N GLU A 62 7.62 -2.52 -2.59
CA GLU A 62 8.78 -3.02 -3.33
C GLU A 62 8.99 -4.54 -3.14
N GLY A 63 8.12 -5.19 -2.35
CA GLY A 63 8.15 -6.62 -2.09
C GLY A 63 7.43 -7.47 -3.16
N LEU A 64 7.11 -8.70 -2.79
CA LEU A 64 6.38 -9.66 -3.62
C LEU A 64 5.17 -10.20 -2.84
N VAL A 65 4.05 -10.37 -3.54
CA VAL A 65 2.92 -11.17 -3.05
C VAL A 65 3.15 -12.62 -3.46
N VAL A 66 3.20 -13.52 -2.48
CA VAL A 66 3.43 -14.96 -2.70
C VAL A 66 2.37 -15.80 -1.99
N GLY A 67 2.09 -16.99 -2.52
CA GLY A 67 1.03 -17.90 -2.05
C GLY A 67 -0.10 -18.05 -3.07
N GLU A 68 -0.90 -19.12 -2.97
CA GLU A 68 -2.09 -19.40 -3.81
C GLU A 68 -3.40 -19.00 -3.13
#